data_AF-A0A368GS13-F1
#
_entry.id   AF-A0A368GS13-F1
#
_cell.length_a   1.000
_cell.length_b   1.000
_cell.length_c   1.000
_cell.angle_alpha   90.00
_cell.angle_beta   90.00
_cell.angle_gamma   90.00
#
_symmetry.space_group_name_H-M   'P 1'
#
loop_
_entity.id
_entity.type
_entity.pdbx_description
1 polymer ?
#
loop_
_entity_poly.entity_id
_entity_poly.type
_entity_poly.pdbx_seq_one_letter_code
_entity_poly.pdbx_strand_id
1 'polypeptide(L)'
;MLGNVSCEALFSGDEQEALMAKQLNYNGTSVVDAILNSPDSFETRTFETAIECRPIGISSEHFSNCFSCATVQKLFGFFQTLSDEERNYPIAYAMLVHKDVAQVLMLLSAIYQPQNQFCIAVDGNSDEKFWRTITELARCYPNIQVFRAKKIEWCSFEIIEAIFECVVRLSKSPIQWRYIQILSGVDAPLKTNLEMVRIFKALNGSFNTEVLPFERYRLHGKRARNSPLPLVKSSLAAVFSREAADFMSNNEVVHKQLVFLNGTVCADESLWATIAGNPDSNACITELPMPGGFKAKEFLLRTFGTNFSKWWFRAHIGPWMTRSNSSEETTPNGEFRIDNYVVSRYQQWLIRSNSNCRGSCIQVSPLQVFHHKTPGRYYRLSCIFGVDDLPTLVKRHELVAHKLYLDFQPAAFLCLLQEIRRRSLHPVPFTAAGYDSLPKGPVWNKN
;
A
#
# COMPACT_ATOMS: atom_id res chain seq x y z
N MET A 1 5.88 17.03 15.00
CA MET A 1 5.46 15.71 15.53
C MET A 1 6.62 14.88 16.04
N LEU A 2 7.82 14.93 15.42
CA LEU A 2 8.98 14.18 15.90
C LEU A 2 9.68 14.78 17.14
N GLY A 3 9.38 16.04 17.51
CA GLY A 3 10.07 16.70 18.62
C GLY A 3 11.56 16.85 18.32
N ASN A 4 12.42 16.39 19.24
CA ASN A 4 13.87 16.36 19.08
C ASN A 4 14.40 15.03 18.53
N VAL A 5 13.51 14.12 18.10
CA VAL A 5 13.93 12.78 17.66
C VAL A 5 14.67 12.85 16.33
N SER A 6 15.85 12.22 16.26
CA SER A 6 16.69 12.12 15.06
C SER A 6 16.39 10.84 14.26
N CYS A 7 15.76 11.01 13.10
CA CYS A 7 15.49 9.88 12.20
C CYS A 7 16.78 9.21 11.68
N GLU A 8 17.87 9.95 11.49
CA GLU A 8 19.16 9.38 11.04
C GLU A 8 19.76 8.43 12.08
N ALA A 9 19.68 8.80 13.36
CA ALA A 9 20.09 7.93 14.46
C ALA A 9 19.18 6.70 14.56
N LEU A 10 17.86 6.86 14.36
CA LEU A 10 16.93 5.73 14.30
C LEU A 10 17.20 4.77 13.13
N PHE A 11 17.52 5.28 11.93
CA PHE A 11 17.90 4.44 10.78
C PHE A 11 19.22 3.70 11.01
N SER A 12 20.12 4.27 11.82
CA SER A 12 21.39 3.65 12.21
C SER A 12 21.22 2.63 13.33
N GLY A 13 20.05 2.55 13.96
CA GLY A 13 19.74 1.62 15.05
C GLY A 13 20.21 2.10 16.42
N ASP A 14 20.29 3.42 16.64
CA ASP A 14 20.64 4.00 17.94
C ASP A 14 19.59 3.63 19.01
N GLU A 15 20.02 2.93 20.06
CA GLU A 15 19.12 2.42 21.10
C GLU A 15 18.58 3.53 22.02
N GLN A 16 19.35 4.60 22.27
CA GLN A 16 18.91 5.70 23.13
C GLN A 16 17.86 6.54 22.43
N GLU A 17 18.11 6.85 21.16
CA GLU A 17 17.16 7.55 20.30
C GLU A 17 15.88 6.73 20.15
N ALA A 18 16.00 5.41 19.95
CA ALA A 18 14.84 4.52 19.87
C ALA A 18 14.02 4.53 21.17
N LEU A 19 14.67 4.60 22.33
CA LEU A 19 13.97 4.70 23.63
C LEU A 19 13.17 6.00 23.74
N MET A 20 13.74 7.14 23.33
CA MET A 20 13.05 8.44 23.31
C MET A 20 11.89 8.42 22.31
N ALA A 21 12.11 7.92 21.10
CA ALA A 21 11.11 7.85 20.05
C ALA A 21 9.89 6.99 20.41
N LYS A 22 10.09 5.92 21.19
CA LYS A 22 9.00 5.06 21.69
C LYS A 22 8.08 5.74 22.69
N GLN A 23 8.52 6.84 23.30
CA GLN A 23 7.70 7.62 24.25
C GLN A 23 6.81 8.66 23.54
N LEU A 24 7.01 8.88 22.24
CA LEU A 24 6.17 9.80 21.47
C LEU A 24 4.74 9.26 21.34
N ASN A 25 3.78 10.10 21.72
CA ASN A 25 2.36 9.82 21.54
C ASN A 25 1.79 10.69 20.41
N TYR A 26 0.88 10.10 19.63
CA TYR A 26 0.15 10.78 18.59
C TYR A 26 -1.30 11.02 19.02
N ASN A 27 -1.78 12.25 18.84
CA ASN A 27 -3.21 12.60 18.98
C ASN A 27 -3.69 13.17 17.64
N GLY A 28 -4.31 12.33 16.81
CA GLY A 28 -4.72 12.71 15.46
C GLY A 28 -5.87 13.72 15.39
N THR A 29 -6.64 13.87 16.46
CA THR A 29 -7.79 14.77 16.51
C THR A 29 -7.40 16.22 16.22
N SER A 30 -6.26 16.68 16.76
CA SER A 30 -5.79 18.06 16.61
C SER A 30 -5.41 18.43 15.17
N VAL A 31 -4.87 17.49 14.39
CA VAL A 31 -4.49 17.71 12.99
C VAL A 31 -5.74 17.87 12.13
N VAL A 32 -6.73 17.00 12.34
CA VAL A 32 -7.98 17.06 11.57
C VAL A 32 -8.79 18.30 11.93
N ASP A 33 -8.81 18.67 13.21
CA ASP A 33 -9.48 19.91 13.66
C ASP A 33 -8.80 21.16 13.10
N ALA A 34 -7.47 21.17 12.97
CA ALA A 34 -6.76 22.27 12.32
C ALA A 34 -7.11 22.41 10.82
N ILE A 35 -7.35 21.29 10.12
CA ILE A 35 -7.74 21.30 8.69
C ILE A 35 -9.17 21.79 8.51
N LEU A 36 -10.10 21.35 9.37
CA LEU A 36 -11.53 21.64 9.22
C LEU A 36 -11.95 23.00 9.76
N ASN A 37 -11.13 23.62 10.63
CA ASN A 37 -11.45 24.89 11.28
C ASN A 37 -10.57 26.07 10.80
N SER A 38 -9.93 25.97 9.64
CA SER A 38 -9.04 27.03 9.12
C SER A 38 -9.80 28.00 8.21
N PRO A 39 -10.05 29.27 8.62
CA PRO A 39 -10.65 30.25 7.72
C PRO A 39 -9.70 30.58 6.55
N ASP A 40 -10.25 30.73 5.34
CA ASP A 40 -9.54 31.34 4.22
C ASP A 40 -9.21 32.79 4.59
N SER A 41 -7.93 33.13 4.58
CA SER A 41 -7.50 34.53 4.68
C SER A 41 -6.78 34.89 3.38
N PHE A 42 -7.23 36.00 2.79
CA PHE A 42 -6.74 36.69 1.59
C PHE A 42 -7.20 36.15 0.22
N GLU A 43 -8.32 36.68 -0.30
CA GLU A 43 -8.35 37.71 -1.36
C GLU A 43 -9.79 38.00 -1.81
N THR A 44 -10.34 39.16 -1.41
CA THR A 44 -11.01 40.13 -2.31
C THR A 44 -11.38 41.36 -1.50
N ARG A 45 -10.69 42.48 -1.77
CA ARG A 45 -11.24 43.81 -1.50
C ARG A 45 -12.37 44.05 -2.50
N THR A 46 -13.61 43.92 -2.06
CA THR A 46 -14.75 44.80 -2.38
C THR A 46 -15.92 44.36 -1.52
N PHE A 47 -16.59 45.33 -0.93
CA PHE A 47 -17.74 45.19 -0.03
C PHE A 47 -18.83 44.28 -0.62
N GLU A 48 -19.08 43.11 -0.01
CA GLU A 48 -20.39 42.57 0.40
C GLU A 48 -20.22 41.11 0.89
N THR A 49 -20.58 40.87 2.16
CA THR A 49 -20.63 39.57 2.87
C THR A 49 -19.31 38.80 3.08
N ALA A 50 -18.51 39.23 4.06
CA ALA A 50 -17.52 38.35 4.70
C ALA A 50 -18.23 37.28 5.53
N ILE A 51 -18.16 36.01 5.11
CA ILE A 51 -18.66 34.87 5.88
C ILE A 51 -17.63 34.56 6.98
N GLU A 52 -17.86 35.01 8.21
CA GLU A 52 -17.06 34.63 9.37
C GLU A 52 -17.22 33.13 9.68
N CYS A 53 -16.11 32.39 9.70
CA CYS A 53 -16.03 31.03 10.27
C CYS A 53 -16.31 31.11 11.79
N ARG A 54 -17.54 30.81 12.24
CA ARG A 54 -17.89 30.80 13.68
C ARG A 54 -17.94 29.39 14.30
N PRO A 55 -17.56 29.22 15.59
CA PRO A 55 -17.75 27.97 16.32
C PRO A 55 -19.24 27.69 16.59
N ILE A 56 -19.60 26.41 16.62
CA ILE A 56 -20.97 25.90 16.70
C ILE A 56 -21.68 26.34 17.98
N GLY A 57 -22.75 27.13 17.82
CA GLY A 57 -23.87 27.29 18.74
C GLY A 57 -25.17 26.87 18.04
N ILE A 58 -26.04 26.19 18.78
CA ILE A 58 -27.24 25.45 18.35
C ILE A 58 -28.15 26.26 17.41
N SER A 59 -28.29 25.82 16.15
CA SER A 59 -29.55 25.66 15.40
C SER A 59 -29.25 25.39 13.92
N SER A 60 -30.09 24.57 13.30
CA SER A 60 -29.98 24.10 11.92
C SER A 60 -30.09 25.22 10.89
N GLU A 61 -29.28 25.12 9.81
CA GLU A 61 -29.57 25.50 8.41
C GLU A 61 -28.54 26.36 7.64
N HIS A 62 -27.40 26.76 8.18
CA HIS A 62 -26.31 27.35 7.34
C HIS A 62 -24.94 26.75 7.69
N PHE A 63 -24.53 25.73 6.92
CA PHE A 63 -23.23 25.06 7.05
C PHE A 63 -22.20 25.69 6.09
N SER A 64 -21.48 26.72 6.53
CA SER A 64 -20.32 27.26 5.80
C SER A 64 -19.06 26.46 6.15
N ASN A 65 -18.35 25.99 5.13
CA ASN A 65 -17.29 24.97 5.20
C ASN A 65 -15.90 25.65 5.23
N CYS A 66 -15.17 25.59 6.36
CA CYS A 66 -13.84 26.23 6.51
C CYS A 66 -12.68 25.30 6.07
N PHE A 67 -12.87 24.53 4.99
CA PHE A 67 -11.81 23.69 4.43
C PHE A 67 -11.01 24.50 3.40
N SER A 68 -9.71 24.68 3.63
CA SER A 68 -8.85 25.46 2.73
C SER A 68 -7.78 24.58 2.06
N CYS A 69 -7.76 24.59 0.72
CA CYS A 69 -6.70 23.95 -0.06
C CYS A 69 -5.32 24.50 0.31
N ALA A 70 -5.22 25.81 0.59
CA ALA A 70 -3.99 26.46 1.00
C ALA A 70 -3.50 25.92 2.36
N THR A 71 -4.40 25.67 3.30
CA THR A 71 -4.06 25.06 4.59
C THR A 71 -3.58 23.63 4.42
N VAL A 72 -4.24 22.82 3.59
CA VAL A 72 -3.78 21.46 3.28
C VAL A 72 -2.40 21.47 2.62
N GLN A 73 -2.19 22.34 1.63
CA GLN A 73 -0.89 22.52 0.98
C GLN A 73 0.19 22.95 1.97
N LYS A 74 -0.12 23.88 2.87
CA LYS A 74 0.81 24.38 3.90
C LYS A 74 1.17 23.31 4.94
N LEU A 75 0.18 22.53 5.41
CA LEU A 75 0.37 21.53 6.47
C LEU A 75 1.07 20.27 5.97
N PHE A 76 0.73 19.82 4.76
CA PHE A 76 1.22 18.54 4.23
C PHE A 76 2.29 18.69 3.16
N GLY A 77 2.39 19.86 2.51
CA GLY A 77 3.46 20.16 1.56
C GLY A 77 3.46 19.24 0.35
N PHE A 78 2.32 19.07 -0.33
CA PHE A 78 2.22 18.25 -1.54
C PHE A 78 3.25 18.67 -2.59
N PHE A 79 3.93 17.70 -3.21
CA PHE A 79 4.99 17.98 -4.16
C PHE A 79 4.47 18.63 -5.44
N GLN A 80 5.32 19.49 -6.03
CA GLN A 80 5.26 19.81 -7.46
C GLN A 80 6.05 18.75 -8.24
N THR A 81 5.87 18.67 -9.55
CA THR A 81 6.66 17.78 -10.40
C THR A 81 8.16 18.11 -10.26
N LEU A 82 8.96 17.14 -9.82
CA LEU A 82 10.37 17.36 -9.45
C LEU A 82 11.36 17.12 -10.60
N SER A 83 10.99 16.36 -11.63
CA SER A 83 11.85 16.11 -12.79
C SER A 83 11.06 15.77 -14.05
N ASP A 84 11.68 15.95 -15.23
CA ASP A 84 11.10 15.54 -16.51
C ASP A 84 10.98 14.03 -16.66
N GLU A 85 11.88 13.27 -16.02
CA GLU A 85 11.80 11.81 -15.96
C GLU A 85 10.49 11.37 -15.29
N GLU A 86 10.12 12.03 -14.20
CA GLU A 86 8.86 11.77 -13.49
C GLU A 86 7.65 12.31 -14.23
N ARG A 87 7.76 13.50 -14.84
CA ARG A 87 6.69 14.11 -15.66
C ARG A 87 6.24 13.18 -16.78
N ASN A 88 7.21 12.55 -17.45
CA ASN A 88 6.99 11.72 -18.63
C ASN A 88 6.64 10.26 -18.30
N TYR A 89 6.57 9.89 -17.01
CA TYR A 89 6.20 8.56 -16.56
C TYR A 89 5.17 8.61 -15.43
N PRO A 90 3.92 9.03 -15.70
CA PRO A 90 2.91 9.13 -14.65
C PRO A 90 2.57 7.77 -14.03
N ILE A 91 2.41 7.74 -12.71
CA ILE A 91 2.03 6.56 -11.94
C ILE A 91 0.59 6.71 -11.45
N ALA A 92 -0.15 5.61 -11.40
CA ALA A 92 -1.48 5.54 -10.82
C ALA A 92 -1.47 4.85 -9.44
N TYR A 93 -2.37 5.24 -8.56
CA TYR A 93 -2.55 4.63 -7.24
C TYR A 93 -4.02 4.27 -7.00
N ALA A 94 -4.29 3.01 -6.67
CA ALA A 94 -5.59 2.59 -6.13
C ALA A 94 -5.46 2.42 -4.62
N MET A 95 -6.18 3.22 -3.84
CA MET A 95 -6.07 3.26 -2.39
C MET A 95 -7.39 2.87 -1.75
N LEU A 96 -7.37 1.89 -0.85
CA LEU A 96 -8.48 1.61 0.06
C LEU A 96 -8.14 2.14 1.45
N VAL A 97 -8.92 3.12 1.92
CA VAL A 97 -8.63 3.86 3.14
C VAL A 97 -9.76 3.77 4.15
N HIS A 98 -9.40 3.75 5.43
CA HIS A 98 -10.32 3.75 6.57
C HIS A 98 -9.62 4.32 7.82
N LYS A 99 -10.41 4.74 8.81
CA LYS A 99 -9.98 5.10 10.18
C LYS A 99 -9.23 6.43 10.36
N ASP A 100 -7.97 6.54 9.95
CA ASP A 100 -7.11 7.70 10.31
C ASP A 100 -6.83 8.60 9.10
N VAL A 101 -7.58 9.69 8.99
CA VAL A 101 -7.46 10.62 7.86
C VAL A 101 -6.12 11.36 7.86
N ALA A 102 -5.55 11.65 9.02
CA ALA A 102 -4.29 12.38 9.10
C ALA A 102 -3.14 11.48 8.64
N GLN A 103 -3.15 10.19 9.00
CA GLN A 103 -2.19 9.23 8.43
C GLN A 103 -2.33 9.11 6.91
N VAL A 104 -3.56 9.07 6.38
CA VAL A 104 -3.82 9.03 4.94
C VAL A 104 -3.29 10.29 4.24
N LEU A 105 -3.51 11.48 4.80
CA LEU A 105 -3.00 12.74 4.25
C LEU A 105 -1.47 12.82 4.29
N MET A 106 -0.84 12.30 5.34
CA MET A 106 0.63 12.20 5.42
C MET A 106 1.21 11.21 4.41
N LEU A 107 0.55 10.06 4.19
CA LEU A 107 0.93 9.12 3.14
C LEU A 107 0.80 9.79 1.76
N LEU A 108 -0.35 10.39 1.48
CA LEU A 108 -0.61 11.12 0.23
C LEU A 108 0.44 12.20 0.00
N SER A 109 0.83 12.96 1.02
CA SER A 109 1.80 14.05 0.86
C SER A 109 3.21 13.58 0.51
N ALA A 110 3.55 12.32 0.79
CA ALA A 110 4.82 11.71 0.41
C ALA A 110 4.82 11.08 -0.99
N ILE A 111 3.65 10.63 -1.48
CA ILE A 111 3.53 9.93 -2.78
C ILE A 111 2.91 10.79 -3.89
N TYR A 112 2.23 11.88 -3.52
CA TYR A 112 1.54 12.75 -4.48
C TYR A 112 2.52 13.43 -5.42
N GLN A 113 2.18 13.40 -6.71
CA GLN A 113 2.79 14.21 -7.75
C GLN A 113 1.69 14.70 -8.70
N PRO A 114 1.78 15.93 -9.26
CA PRO A 114 0.71 16.48 -10.11
C PRO A 114 0.42 15.66 -11.37
N GLN A 115 1.44 15.01 -11.94
CA GLN A 115 1.27 14.16 -13.12
C GLN A 115 0.64 12.79 -12.81
N ASN A 116 0.81 12.29 -11.59
CA ASN A 116 0.29 10.98 -11.18
C ASN A 116 -1.23 10.99 -11.05
N GLN A 117 -1.86 9.82 -10.97
CA GLN A 117 -3.31 9.64 -10.86
C GLN A 117 -3.66 8.86 -9.59
N PHE A 118 -4.71 9.26 -8.89
CA PHE A 118 -5.13 8.62 -7.65
C PHE A 118 -6.60 8.27 -7.72
N CYS A 119 -6.95 7.06 -7.32
CA CYS A 119 -8.30 6.66 -6.99
C CYS A 119 -8.32 6.20 -5.53
N ILE A 120 -9.18 6.84 -4.74
CA ILE A 120 -9.34 6.56 -3.31
C ILE A 120 -10.75 6.03 -3.07
N ALA A 121 -10.82 4.74 -2.72
CA ALA A 121 -12.01 4.13 -2.19
C ALA A 121 -12.06 4.34 -0.67
N VAL A 122 -13.07 5.06 -0.19
CA VAL A 122 -13.30 5.27 1.24
C VAL A 122 -14.27 4.20 1.74
N ASP A 123 -13.86 3.41 2.73
CA ASP A 123 -14.73 2.39 3.35
C ASP A 123 -16.05 3.02 3.83
N GLY A 124 -17.18 2.38 3.52
CA GLY A 124 -18.51 2.79 3.95
C GLY A 124 -18.70 2.83 5.48
N ASN A 125 -17.80 2.20 6.25
CA ASN A 125 -17.75 2.30 7.72
C ASN A 125 -17.03 3.54 8.24
N SER A 126 -16.36 4.31 7.37
CA SER A 126 -15.68 5.55 7.78
C SER A 126 -16.70 6.62 8.18
N ASP A 127 -16.36 7.39 9.21
CA ASP A 127 -17.20 8.49 9.69
C ASP A 127 -17.32 9.64 8.67
N GLU A 128 -18.33 10.49 8.86
CA GLU A 128 -18.59 11.63 7.96
C GLU A 128 -17.45 12.66 7.96
N LYS A 129 -16.68 12.77 9.05
CA LYS A 129 -15.54 13.68 9.14
C LYS A 129 -14.43 13.24 8.19
N PHE A 130 -14.13 11.94 8.18
CA PHE A 130 -13.19 11.30 7.27
C PHE A 130 -13.64 11.46 5.82
N TRP A 131 -14.90 11.10 5.51
CA TRP A 131 -15.45 11.19 4.15
C TRP A 131 -15.39 12.62 3.60
N ARG A 132 -15.84 13.60 4.39
CA ARG A 132 -15.80 15.02 4.02
C ARG A 132 -14.37 15.48 3.75
N THR A 133 -13.43 15.19 4.65
CA THR A 133 -12.03 15.62 4.52
C THR A 133 -11.39 15.10 3.22
N ILE A 134 -11.58 13.82 2.89
CA ILE A 134 -11.02 13.24 1.65
C ILE A 134 -11.74 13.75 0.40
N THR A 135 -13.05 14.00 0.48
CA THR A 135 -13.81 14.56 -0.65
C THR A 135 -13.40 16.01 -0.95
N GLU A 136 -13.21 16.83 0.09
CA GLU A 136 -12.71 18.20 -0.08
C GLU A 136 -11.26 18.22 -0.59
N LEU A 137 -10.41 17.29 -0.14
CA LEU A 137 -9.07 17.12 -0.69
C LEU A 137 -9.11 16.89 -2.21
N ALA A 138 -10.01 16.02 -2.69
CA ALA A 138 -10.14 15.74 -4.11
C ALA A 138 -10.62 16.94 -4.94
N ARG A 139 -11.33 17.90 -4.33
CA ARG A 139 -11.67 19.18 -5.00
C ARG A 139 -10.44 20.06 -5.21
N CYS A 140 -9.46 20.00 -4.31
CA CYS A 140 -8.20 20.74 -4.41
C CYS A 140 -7.22 20.15 -5.43
N TYR A 141 -7.28 18.83 -5.65
CA TYR A 141 -6.32 18.09 -6.46
C TYR A 141 -7.04 17.28 -7.53
N PRO A 142 -7.16 17.79 -8.77
CA PRO A 142 -8.03 17.22 -9.81
C PRO A 142 -7.59 15.83 -10.30
N ASN A 143 -6.35 15.43 -10.01
CA ASN A 143 -5.82 14.11 -10.28
C ASN A 143 -6.15 13.07 -9.17
N ILE A 144 -6.94 13.45 -8.17
CA ILE A 144 -7.46 12.56 -7.13
C ILE A 144 -8.96 12.35 -7.34
N GLN A 145 -9.34 11.11 -7.61
CA GLN A 145 -10.73 10.66 -7.68
C GLN A 145 -11.10 9.94 -6.40
N VAL A 146 -12.29 10.19 -5.88
CA VAL A 146 -12.78 9.59 -4.62
C VAL A 146 -14.17 9.02 -4.83
N PHE A 147 -14.45 7.87 -4.21
CA PHE A 147 -15.82 7.38 -4.04
C PHE A 147 -15.97 6.65 -2.70
N ARG A 148 -17.21 6.57 -2.23
CA ARG A 148 -17.55 5.80 -1.03
C ARG A 148 -17.85 4.36 -1.43
N ALA A 149 -17.05 3.43 -0.94
CA ALA A 149 -17.27 2.01 -1.12
C ALA A 149 -18.41 1.50 -0.22
N LYS A 150 -18.82 0.25 -0.42
CA LYS A 150 -19.68 -0.46 0.53
C LYS A 150 -18.96 -0.60 1.88
N LYS A 151 -19.73 -0.94 2.91
CA LYS A 151 -19.17 -1.24 4.24
C LYS A 151 -18.28 -2.47 4.15
N ILE A 152 -17.02 -2.33 4.57
CA ILE A 152 -16.02 -3.38 4.44
C ILE A 152 -15.79 -4.04 5.79
N GLU A 153 -15.83 -5.36 5.80
CA GLU A 153 -15.32 -6.18 6.89
C GLU A 153 -14.01 -6.86 6.48
N TRP A 154 -13.23 -7.32 7.46
CA TRP A 154 -11.99 -8.02 7.15
C TRP A 154 -12.28 -9.30 6.35
N CYS A 155 -11.51 -9.52 5.28
CA CYS A 155 -11.68 -10.64 4.34
C CYS A 155 -13.02 -10.65 3.58
N SER A 156 -13.78 -9.56 3.59
CA SER A 156 -15.01 -9.42 2.81
C SER A 156 -14.72 -9.19 1.32
N PHE A 157 -15.72 -9.45 0.47
CA PHE A 157 -15.62 -9.29 -0.98
C PHE A 157 -15.50 -7.81 -1.39
N GLU A 158 -16.09 -6.93 -0.59
CA GLU A 158 -16.15 -5.48 -0.80
C GLU A 158 -14.76 -4.84 -0.89
N ILE A 159 -13.73 -5.47 -0.29
CA ILE A 159 -12.32 -5.04 -0.41
C ILE A 159 -11.87 -5.05 -1.87
N ILE A 160 -12.01 -6.21 -2.53
CA ILE A 160 -11.56 -6.37 -3.92
C ILE A 160 -12.49 -5.67 -4.89
N GLU A 161 -13.79 -5.61 -4.60
CA GLU A 161 -14.77 -4.84 -5.37
C GLU A 161 -14.38 -3.36 -5.42
N ALA A 162 -14.07 -2.75 -4.27
CA ALA A 162 -13.67 -1.35 -4.19
C ALA A 162 -12.35 -1.07 -4.93
N ILE A 163 -11.35 -1.92 -4.78
CA ILE A 163 -10.08 -1.73 -5.48
C ILE A 163 -10.22 -1.96 -6.98
N PHE A 164 -11.01 -2.95 -7.41
CA PHE A 164 -11.23 -3.21 -8.84
C PHE A 164 -12.01 -2.06 -9.50
N GLU A 165 -12.97 -1.45 -8.80
CA GLU A 165 -13.62 -0.21 -9.25
C GLU A 165 -12.60 0.93 -9.45
N CYS A 166 -11.58 1.06 -8.58
CA CYS A 166 -10.49 1.99 -8.82
C CYS A 166 -9.68 1.67 -10.09
N VAL A 167 -9.38 0.39 -10.35
CA VAL A 167 -8.72 -0.04 -11.58
C VAL A 167 -9.53 0.38 -12.82
N VAL A 168 -10.85 0.18 -12.79
CA VAL A 168 -11.77 0.56 -13.89
C VAL A 168 -11.85 2.08 -14.07
N ARG A 169 -11.84 2.86 -12.99
CA ARG A 169 -11.84 4.33 -13.08
C ARG A 169 -10.54 4.88 -13.63
N LEU A 170 -9.41 4.34 -13.17
CA LEU A 170 -8.08 4.75 -13.61
C LEU A 170 -7.81 4.35 -15.06
N SER A 171 -8.28 3.19 -15.53
CA SER A 171 -8.16 2.78 -16.95
C SER A 171 -8.87 3.75 -17.90
N LYS A 172 -10.01 4.30 -17.47
CA LYS A 172 -10.77 5.32 -18.21
C LYS A 172 -10.17 6.73 -18.14
N SER A 173 -9.11 6.96 -17.36
CA SER A 173 -8.45 8.27 -17.30
C SER A 173 -7.88 8.64 -18.68
N PRO A 174 -8.02 9.90 -19.14
CA PRO A 174 -7.38 10.36 -20.36
C PRO A 174 -5.85 10.44 -20.22
N ILE A 175 -5.34 10.46 -18.98
CA ILE A 175 -3.91 10.49 -18.70
C ILE A 175 -3.30 9.12 -18.96
N GLN A 176 -2.30 9.07 -19.83
CA GLN A 176 -1.54 7.87 -20.17
C GLN A 176 -0.50 7.55 -19.08
N TRP A 177 -0.99 7.21 -17.89
CA TRP A 177 -0.15 6.65 -16.83
C TRP A 177 0.43 5.30 -17.24
N ARG A 178 1.51 4.87 -16.59
CA ARG A 178 2.31 3.72 -17.04
C ARG A 178 2.12 2.49 -16.17
N TYR A 179 2.06 2.69 -14.87
CA TYR A 179 1.93 1.64 -13.87
C TYR A 179 0.96 2.07 -12.78
N ILE A 180 0.27 1.11 -12.20
CA ILE A 180 -0.58 1.30 -11.03
C ILE A 180 -0.02 0.52 -9.84
N GLN A 181 -0.12 1.11 -8.65
CA GLN A 181 0.18 0.47 -7.38
C GLN A 181 -1.07 0.45 -6.48
N ILE A 182 -1.35 -0.71 -5.88
CA ILE A 182 -2.44 -0.86 -4.91
C ILE A 182 -1.92 -0.62 -3.50
N LEU A 183 -2.56 0.28 -2.76
CA LEU A 183 -2.20 0.67 -1.40
C LEU A 183 -3.40 0.62 -0.44
N SER A 184 -3.06 0.56 0.84
CA SER A 184 -3.96 0.76 1.97
C SER A 184 -3.57 2.02 2.74
N GLY A 185 -4.49 2.56 3.55
CA GLY A 185 -4.21 3.74 4.39
C GLY A 185 -3.14 3.54 5.49
N VAL A 186 -2.60 2.32 5.64
CA VAL A 186 -1.63 1.95 6.69
C VAL A 186 -0.28 1.50 6.13
N ASP A 187 -0.08 1.69 4.83
CA ASP A 187 1.22 1.50 4.18
C ASP A 187 2.11 2.73 4.37
N ALA A 188 3.42 2.51 4.44
CA ALA A 188 4.42 3.58 4.44
C ALA A 188 5.33 3.47 3.21
N PRO A 189 5.65 4.59 2.52
CA PRO A 189 6.52 4.57 1.35
C PRO A 189 7.97 4.26 1.72
N LEU A 190 8.62 3.42 0.91
CA LEU A 190 10.04 3.07 1.00
C LEU A 190 10.83 3.51 -0.24
N LYS A 191 10.13 3.90 -1.31
CA LYS A 191 10.69 4.45 -2.55
C LYS A 191 10.07 5.80 -2.87
N THR A 192 10.91 6.73 -3.34
CA THR A 192 10.48 8.02 -3.89
C THR A 192 9.77 7.81 -5.23
N ASN A 193 9.09 8.85 -5.72
CA ASN A 193 8.44 8.80 -7.03
C ASN A 193 9.46 8.55 -8.16
N LEU A 194 10.60 9.22 -8.15
CA LEU A 194 11.69 8.98 -9.12
C LEU A 194 12.24 7.55 -9.06
N GLU A 195 12.46 7.00 -7.86
CA GLU A 195 12.89 5.60 -7.70
C GLU A 195 11.82 4.64 -8.24
N MET A 196 10.54 4.87 -7.95
CA MET A 196 9.43 4.07 -8.49
C MET A 196 9.35 4.14 -10.02
N VAL A 197 9.50 5.32 -10.62
CA VAL A 197 9.55 5.48 -12.08
C VAL A 197 10.64 4.60 -12.69
N ARG A 198 11.85 4.61 -12.11
CA ARG A 198 12.97 3.79 -12.59
C ARG A 198 12.72 2.29 -12.38
N ILE A 199 12.17 1.90 -11.24
CA ILE A 199 11.76 0.51 -10.97
C ILE A 199 10.73 0.04 -12.00
N PHE A 200 9.71 0.85 -12.28
CA PHE A 200 8.65 0.48 -13.22
C PHE A 200 9.12 0.40 -14.66
N LYS A 201 10.06 1.26 -15.06
CA LYS A 201 10.76 1.11 -16.35
C LYS A 201 11.51 -0.23 -16.43
N ALA A 202 12.18 -0.64 -15.35
CA ALA A 202 12.86 -1.93 -15.29
C ALA A 202 11.89 -3.12 -15.29
N LEU A 203 10.73 -3.02 -14.62
CA LEU A 203 9.68 -4.04 -14.67
C LEU A 203 9.08 -4.22 -16.08
N ASN A 204 9.12 -3.19 -16.93
CA ASN A 204 8.83 -3.27 -18.36
C ASN A 204 7.54 -4.03 -18.74
N GLY A 205 6.40 -3.58 -18.23
CA GLY A 205 5.08 -4.17 -18.48
C GLY A 205 4.71 -5.37 -17.58
N SER A 206 5.65 -5.90 -16.80
CA SER A 206 5.45 -7.06 -15.92
C SER A 206 4.41 -6.83 -14.81
N PHE A 207 3.61 -7.85 -14.50
CA PHE A 207 2.61 -7.86 -13.42
C PHE A 207 3.17 -8.44 -12.11
N ASN A 208 3.46 -7.61 -11.11
CA ASN A 208 4.03 -8.03 -9.84
C ASN A 208 2.95 -8.21 -8.75
N THR A 209 2.75 -9.46 -8.31
CA THR A 209 1.88 -9.81 -7.18
C THR A 209 2.39 -11.08 -6.50
N GLU A 210 1.92 -11.36 -5.29
CA GLU A 210 2.23 -12.60 -4.60
C GLU A 210 1.60 -13.80 -5.32
N VAL A 211 2.32 -14.93 -5.37
CA VAL A 211 1.89 -16.16 -6.05
C VAL A 211 2.08 -17.33 -5.09
N LEU A 212 0.99 -17.80 -4.52
CA LEU A 212 0.96 -18.87 -3.54
C LEU A 212 -0.08 -19.95 -3.88
N PRO A 213 0.07 -21.16 -3.30
CA PRO A 213 -0.99 -22.17 -3.34
C PRO A 213 -2.33 -21.64 -2.86
N PHE A 214 -3.37 -21.82 -3.68
CA PHE A 214 -4.73 -21.47 -3.28
C PHE A 214 -5.27 -22.42 -2.19
N GLU A 215 -5.89 -21.82 -1.19
CA GLU A 215 -6.42 -22.50 -0.01
C GLU A 215 -7.93 -22.79 -0.20
N ARG A 216 -8.37 -24.00 -0.57
CA ARG A 216 -9.80 -24.29 -0.88
C ARG A 216 -10.75 -24.06 0.29
N TYR A 217 -10.31 -23.96 1.55
CA TYR A 217 -11.23 -23.55 2.61
C TYR A 217 -11.84 -22.16 2.30
N ARG A 218 -11.13 -21.31 1.55
CA ARG A 218 -11.60 -20.01 1.07
C ARG A 218 -12.76 -20.09 0.08
N LEU A 219 -12.98 -21.23 -0.57
CA LEU A 219 -14.13 -21.40 -1.46
C LEU A 219 -15.47 -21.30 -0.72
N HIS A 220 -15.48 -21.51 0.60
CA HIS A 220 -16.68 -21.36 1.43
C HIS A 220 -17.91 -22.08 0.84
N GLY A 221 -17.75 -23.37 0.54
CA GLY A 221 -18.80 -24.21 -0.05
C GLY A 221 -18.89 -24.18 -1.58
N LYS A 222 -18.19 -23.27 -2.27
CA LYS A 222 -18.12 -23.27 -3.74
C LYS A 222 -17.26 -24.41 -4.27
N ARG A 223 -17.55 -24.87 -5.49
CA ARG A 223 -16.76 -25.89 -6.19
C ARG A 223 -15.69 -25.21 -7.05
N ALA A 224 -14.43 -25.60 -6.89
CA ALA A 224 -13.31 -25.03 -7.65
C ALA A 224 -13.50 -25.11 -9.18
N ARG A 225 -14.13 -26.20 -9.67
CA ARG A 225 -14.44 -26.40 -11.09
C ARG A 225 -15.42 -25.38 -11.69
N ASN A 226 -16.12 -24.62 -10.84
CA ASN A 226 -17.02 -23.55 -11.27
C ASN A 226 -16.29 -22.20 -11.39
N SER A 227 -15.03 -22.12 -10.98
CA SER A 227 -14.19 -20.93 -11.18
C SER A 227 -13.85 -20.81 -12.67
N PRO A 228 -14.03 -19.64 -13.31
CA PRO A 228 -13.63 -19.42 -14.70
C PRO A 228 -12.15 -19.72 -14.97
N LEU A 229 -11.29 -19.44 -13.98
CA LEU A 229 -9.85 -19.68 -14.06
C LEU A 229 -9.36 -20.54 -12.89
N PRO A 230 -8.26 -21.30 -13.07
CA PRO A 230 -7.57 -21.96 -11.98
C PRO A 230 -7.14 -20.96 -10.89
N LEU A 231 -7.59 -21.20 -9.67
CA LEU A 231 -7.37 -20.29 -8.55
C LEU A 231 -5.93 -20.33 -8.05
N VAL A 232 -5.37 -19.15 -7.84
CA VAL A 232 -4.04 -18.91 -7.28
C VAL A 232 -4.19 -17.90 -6.15
N LYS A 233 -3.49 -18.13 -5.03
CA LYS A 233 -3.48 -17.16 -3.94
C LYS A 233 -2.53 -16.01 -4.27
N SER A 234 -2.99 -14.80 -3.99
CA SER A 234 -2.22 -13.56 -4.05
C SER A 234 -2.34 -12.78 -2.74
N SER A 235 -1.72 -11.61 -2.68
CA SER A 235 -2.02 -10.60 -1.67
C SER A 235 -2.92 -9.53 -2.29
N LEU A 236 -3.49 -8.63 -1.47
CA LEU A 236 -4.17 -7.45 -1.98
C LEU A 236 -3.23 -6.52 -2.79
N ALA A 237 -1.96 -6.47 -2.40
CA ALA A 237 -0.98 -5.58 -3.01
C ALA A 237 -0.49 -6.14 -4.34
N ALA A 238 -0.62 -5.35 -5.39
CA ALA A 238 -0.08 -5.64 -6.70
C ALA A 238 0.40 -4.37 -7.38
N VAL A 239 1.28 -4.56 -8.36
CA VAL A 239 1.81 -3.53 -9.26
C VAL A 239 1.72 -4.06 -10.67
N PHE A 240 1.11 -3.30 -11.58
CA PHE A 240 0.94 -3.73 -12.97
C PHE A 240 0.80 -2.54 -13.91
N SER A 241 0.96 -2.80 -15.20
CA SER A 241 0.97 -1.76 -16.23
C SER A 241 -0.44 -1.25 -16.57
N ARG A 242 -0.51 -0.12 -17.28
CA ARG A 242 -1.78 0.40 -17.79
C ARG A 242 -2.44 -0.55 -18.78
N GLU A 243 -1.67 -1.22 -19.61
CA GLU A 243 -2.17 -2.21 -20.57
C GLU A 243 -2.88 -3.37 -19.86
N ALA A 244 -2.34 -3.84 -18.72
CA ALA A 244 -2.99 -4.85 -17.90
C ALA A 244 -4.31 -4.34 -17.31
N ALA A 245 -4.35 -3.09 -16.82
CA ALA A 245 -5.57 -2.48 -16.29
C ALA A 245 -6.65 -2.28 -17.35
N ASP A 246 -6.27 -1.78 -18.53
CA ASP A 246 -7.17 -1.59 -19.68
C ASP A 246 -7.77 -2.95 -20.10
N PHE A 247 -6.94 -4.00 -20.18
CA PHE A 247 -7.40 -5.36 -20.44
C PHE A 247 -8.38 -5.85 -19.37
N MET A 248 -8.02 -5.74 -18.09
CA MET A 248 -8.87 -6.21 -16.98
C MET A 248 -10.22 -5.50 -16.96
N SER A 249 -10.26 -4.20 -17.25
CA SER A 249 -11.48 -3.40 -17.20
C SER A 249 -12.51 -3.81 -18.27
N ASN A 250 -12.07 -4.40 -19.38
CA ASN A 250 -12.92 -4.73 -20.52
C ASN A 250 -13.09 -6.24 -20.77
N ASN A 251 -12.37 -7.11 -20.05
CA ASN A 251 -12.37 -8.54 -20.32
C ASN A 251 -13.47 -9.30 -19.55
N GLU A 252 -14.35 -10.00 -20.27
CA GLU A 252 -15.49 -10.73 -19.69
C GLU A 252 -15.07 -11.85 -18.71
N VAL A 253 -13.96 -12.55 -18.97
CA VAL A 253 -13.48 -13.63 -18.10
C VAL A 253 -12.99 -13.06 -16.77
N VAL A 254 -12.32 -11.90 -16.78
CA VAL A 254 -11.90 -11.18 -15.57
C VAL A 254 -13.12 -10.80 -14.72
N HIS A 255 -14.16 -10.23 -15.35
CA HIS A 255 -15.41 -9.89 -14.65
C HIS A 255 -16.12 -11.13 -14.10
N LYS A 256 -16.22 -12.22 -14.87
CA LYS A 256 -16.76 -13.50 -14.39
C LYS A 256 -15.95 -14.05 -13.21
N GLN A 257 -14.63 -13.91 -13.23
CA GLN A 257 -13.75 -14.34 -12.15
C GLN A 257 -14.00 -13.50 -10.89
N LEU A 258 -14.11 -12.17 -11.02
CA LEU A 258 -14.46 -11.29 -9.90
C LEU A 258 -15.82 -11.67 -9.29
N VAL A 259 -16.84 -11.87 -10.12
CA VAL A 259 -18.18 -12.32 -9.67
C VAL A 259 -18.11 -13.68 -8.98
N PHE A 260 -17.31 -14.62 -9.49
CA PHE A 260 -17.10 -15.91 -8.84
C PHE A 260 -16.53 -15.78 -7.44
N LEU A 261 -15.67 -14.79 -7.17
CA LEU A 261 -15.08 -14.59 -5.85
C LEU A 261 -16.07 -14.03 -4.82
N ASN A 262 -17.21 -13.47 -5.23
CA ASN A 262 -18.24 -13.03 -4.29
C ASN A 262 -18.78 -14.22 -3.47
N GLY A 263 -18.67 -14.16 -2.14
CA GLY A 263 -19.02 -15.26 -1.23
C GLY A 263 -17.88 -16.25 -0.96
N THR A 264 -16.66 -15.95 -1.40
CA THR A 264 -15.42 -16.62 -0.94
C THR A 264 -14.78 -15.84 0.22
N VAL A 265 -13.83 -16.45 0.94
CA VAL A 265 -13.13 -15.82 2.09
C VAL A 265 -11.84 -15.14 1.64
N CYS A 266 -11.69 -13.85 1.99
CA CYS A 266 -10.63 -12.94 1.53
C CYS A 266 -10.39 -13.05 0.02
N ALA A 267 -11.43 -12.66 -0.73
CA ALA A 267 -11.42 -12.62 -2.19
C ALA A 267 -10.28 -11.75 -2.77
N ASP A 268 -9.86 -10.73 -2.03
CA ASP A 268 -8.72 -9.85 -2.36
C ASP A 268 -7.38 -10.60 -2.45
N GLU A 269 -7.24 -11.70 -1.72
CA GLU A 269 -6.06 -12.58 -1.78
C GLU A 269 -6.20 -13.69 -2.84
N SER A 270 -7.12 -13.54 -3.80
CA SER A 270 -7.44 -14.59 -4.77
C SER A 270 -7.59 -14.10 -6.21
N LEU A 271 -7.68 -12.78 -6.44
CA LEU A 271 -7.94 -12.25 -7.79
C LEU A 271 -6.68 -12.12 -8.63
N TRP A 272 -5.68 -11.37 -8.15
CA TRP A 272 -4.58 -10.88 -9.00
C TRP A 272 -3.75 -11.99 -9.62
N ALA A 273 -3.26 -12.93 -8.81
CA ALA A 273 -2.48 -14.05 -9.34
C ALA A 273 -3.33 -15.02 -10.18
N THR A 274 -4.66 -15.08 -9.94
CA THR A 274 -5.56 -15.90 -10.74
C THR A 274 -5.72 -15.33 -12.15
N ILE A 275 -5.97 -14.03 -12.29
CA ILE A 275 -6.17 -13.42 -13.62
C ILE A 275 -4.86 -13.19 -14.36
N ALA A 276 -3.77 -12.90 -13.63
CA ALA A 276 -2.44 -12.74 -14.23
C ALA A 276 -1.74 -14.08 -14.55
N GLY A 277 -2.13 -15.14 -13.86
CA GLY A 277 -1.37 -16.40 -13.78
C GLY A 277 -1.76 -17.50 -14.76
N ASN A 278 -2.78 -17.27 -15.59
CA ASN A 278 -3.40 -18.29 -16.44
C ASN A 278 -3.43 -17.90 -17.93
N PRO A 279 -2.26 -17.71 -18.59
CA PRO A 279 -2.20 -17.26 -19.97
C PRO A 279 -2.44 -18.35 -21.03
N ASP A 280 -2.34 -19.64 -20.68
CA ASP A 280 -2.39 -20.75 -21.64
C ASP A 280 -3.78 -21.41 -21.70
N SER A 281 -4.25 -21.80 -22.89
CA SER A 281 -5.44 -22.67 -23.02
C SER A 281 -5.03 -24.12 -22.88
N ASN A 282 -5.97 -24.92 -22.39
CA ASN A 282 -6.06 -26.32 -22.75
C ASN A 282 -7.53 -26.70 -22.92
N ALA A 283 -7.80 -27.94 -23.34
CA ALA A 283 -9.13 -28.42 -23.75
C ALA A 283 -10.28 -28.18 -22.74
N CYS A 284 -10.01 -27.78 -21.50
CA CYS A 284 -11.01 -27.55 -20.46
C CYS A 284 -10.94 -26.16 -19.79
N ILE A 285 -10.06 -25.24 -20.22
CA ILE A 285 -9.79 -23.97 -19.51
C ILE A 285 -9.78 -22.80 -20.51
N THR A 286 -10.52 -21.74 -20.19
CA THR A 286 -10.56 -20.49 -20.96
C THR A 286 -9.22 -19.74 -20.85
N GLU A 287 -8.66 -19.36 -22.00
CA GLU A 287 -7.45 -18.54 -22.11
C GLU A 287 -7.64 -17.15 -21.50
N LEU A 288 -6.64 -16.67 -20.75
CA LEU A 288 -6.56 -15.26 -20.36
C LEU A 288 -5.14 -14.71 -20.60
N PRO A 289 -4.77 -14.40 -21.87
CA PRO A 289 -3.46 -13.85 -22.21
C PRO A 289 -3.38 -12.37 -21.82
N MET A 290 -3.32 -12.12 -20.52
CA MET A 290 -3.28 -10.78 -19.96
C MET A 290 -1.92 -10.11 -20.24
N PRO A 291 -1.87 -8.83 -20.65
CA PRO A 291 -0.62 -8.07 -20.76
C PRO A 291 0.17 -8.11 -19.45
N GLY A 292 1.46 -8.41 -19.54
CA GLY A 292 2.31 -8.60 -18.36
C GLY A 292 1.97 -9.83 -17.53
N GLY A 293 1.10 -10.71 -18.01
CA GLY A 293 0.74 -11.98 -17.37
C GLY A 293 1.87 -13.01 -17.40
N PHE A 294 1.68 -14.08 -16.64
CA PHE A 294 2.74 -15.03 -16.35
C PHE A 294 2.19 -16.44 -16.07
N LYS A 295 3.04 -17.47 -16.15
CA LYS A 295 2.62 -18.87 -15.92
C LYS A 295 2.66 -19.24 -14.43
N ALA A 296 1.57 -19.01 -13.70
CA ALA A 296 1.52 -19.28 -12.25
C ALA A 296 1.74 -20.75 -11.91
N LYS A 297 1.21 -21.68 -12.71
CA LYS A 297 1.42 -23.12 -12.50
C LYS A 297 2.90 -23.51 -12.52
N GLU A 298 3.65 -23.00 -13.49
CA GLU A 298 5.10 -23.24 -13.61
C GLU A 298 5.85 -22.63 -12.41
N PHE A 299 5.51 -21.38 -12.05
CA PHE A 299 6.08 -20.71 -10.89
C PHE A 299 5.87 -21.51 -9.60
N LEU A 300 4.64 -21.98 -9.36
CA LEU A 300 4.30 -22.76 -8.17
C LEU A 300 5.04 -24.10 -8.15
N LEU A 301 5.12 -24.80 -9.29
CA LEU A 301 5.86 -26.07 -9.41
C LEU A 301 7.35 -25.87 -9.13
N ARG A 302 7.96 -24.81 -9.65
CA ARG A 302 9.38 -24.49 -9.41
C ARG A 302 9.64 -24.10 -7.94
N THR A 303 8.70 -23.39 -7.33
CA THR A 303 8.86 -22.83 -5.97
C THR A 303 8.56 -23.86 -4.88
N PHE A 304 7.54 -24.70 -5.06
CA PHE A 304 7.03 -25.62 -4.03
C PHE A 304 7.17 -27.10 -4.41
N GLY A 305 7.64 -27.42 -5.61
CA GLY A 305 7.77 -28.79 -6.12
C GLY A 305 6.43 -29.45 -6.45
N THR A 306 6.49 -30.74 -6.82
CA THR A 306 5.33 -31.54 -7.23
C THR A 306 4.40 -31.94 -6.08
N ASN A 307 4.83 -31.77 -4.82
CA ASN A 307 4.07 -32.12 -3.62
C ASN A 307 2.98 -31.10 -3.23
N PHE A 308 2.76 -30.06 -4.04
CA PHE A 308 1.68 -29.08 -3.89
C PHE A 308 0.29 -29.72 -3.62
N SER A 309 0.02 -30.90 -4.22
CA SER A 309 -1.25 -31.63 -4.08
C SER A 309 -1.38 -32.44 -2.78
N LYS A 310 -0.28 -32.81 -2.11
CA LYS A 310 -0.30 -33.58 -0.84
C LYS A 310 -0.42 -32.69 0.39
N TRP A 311 -0.03 -31.42 0.25
CA TRP A 311 -0.05 -30.43 1.33
C TRP A 311 -1.46 -29.95 1.72
N TRP A 312 -2.42 -30.21 0.82
CA TRP A 312 -3.86 -29.96 0.90
C TRP A 312 -4.58 -30.49 2.16
N PHE A 313 -4.01 -31.50 2.84
CA PHE A 313 -4.67 -32.23 3.93
C PHE A 313 -4.06 -32.03 5.33
N ARG A 314 -2.93 -31.32 5.46
CA ARG A 314 -2.33 -31.01 6.76
C ARG A 314 -2.61 -29.57 7.15
N ALA A 315 -3.83 -29.30 7.60
CA ALA A 315 -4.07 -28.17 8.48
C ALA A 315 -3.15 -28.38 9.70
N HIS A 316 -2.19 -27.48 9.94
CA HIS A 316 -1.52 -27.15 11.23
C HIS A 316 -0.19 -26.38 11.03
N ILE A 317 0.18 -25.97 9.82
CA ILE A 317 1.30 -25.04 9.61
C ILE A 317 0.76 -23.90 8.73
N GLY A 318 0.97 -22.65 9.17
CA GLY A 318 0.36 -21.46 8.57
C GLY A 318 0.82 -21.15 7.13
N PRO A 319 0.37 -20.03 6.52
CA PRO A 319 0.72 -19.63 5.17
C PRO A 319 2.23 -19.70 4.92
N TRP A 320 2.63 -20.53 3.94
CA TRP A 320 4.01 -20.64 3.50
C TRP A 320 4.51 -19.30 2.98
N MET A 321 5.64 -18.86 3.51
CA MET A 321 6.48 -17.86 2.88
C MET A 321 7.79 -18.52 2.48
N THR A 322 8.33 -18.08 1.36
CA THR A 322 9.67 -18.40 0.90
C THR A 322 10.66 -18.29 2.06
N ARG A 323 11.46 -19.35 2.25
CA ARG A 323 12.61 -19.36 3.15
C ARG A 323 13.57 -18.27 2.67
N SER A 324 13.49 -17.06 3.23
CA SER A 324 14.61 -16.12 3.20
C SER A 324 15.63 -16.74 4.15
N ASN A 325 16.45 -17.66 3.64
CA ASN A 325 17.69 -17.95 4.32
C ASN A 325 18.38 -16.59 4.46
N SER A 326 18.59 -16.16 5.69
CA SER A 326 19.57 -15.15 6.01
C SER A 326 20.86 -15.51 5.29
N SER A 327 21.18 -14.78 4.23
CA SER A 327 22.50 -14.85 3.61
C SER A 327 22.85 -13.42 3.27
N GLU A 328 23.73 -12.86 4.09
CA GLU A 328 24.65 -11.75 3.83
C GLU A 328 24.23 -10.81 2.69
N GLU A 329 23.74 -9.62 3.07
CA GLU A 329 23.33 -8.53 2.18
C GLU A 329 24.49 -7.86 1.41
N THR A 330 25.69 -8.43 1.39
CA THR A 330 26.83 -7.84 0.68
C THR A 330 27.72 -8.90 0.08
N THR A 331 27.83 -8.91 -1.24
CA THR A 331 29.08 -9.35 -1.87
C THR A 331 30.21 -8.39 -1.47
N PRO A 332 31.49 -8.79 -1.51
CA PRO A 332 32.62 -7.90 -1.23
C PRO A 332 32.64 -6.62 -2.09
N ASN A 333 31.82 -6.56 -3.14
CA ASN A 333 31.76 -5.48 -4.13
C ASN A 333 30.52 -4.56 -3.99
N GLY A 334 29.67 -4.76 -2.98
CA GLY A 334 28.53 -3.86 -2.71
C GLY A 334 27.36 -3.94 -3.71
N GLU A 335 27.19 -5.07 -4.39
CA GLU A 335 26.15 -5.23 -5.42
C GLU A 335 24.77 -5.57 -4.81
N PHE A 336 23.74 -4.80 -5.19
CA PHE A 336 22.37 -4.86 -4.66
C PHE A 336 21.67 -6.17 -5.09
N ARG A 337 21.30 -7.04 -4.13
CA ARG A 337 20.60 -8.31 -4.42
C ARG A 337 19.17 -8.29 -3.90
N ILE A 338 18.21 -8.20 -4.82
CA ILE A 338 16.81 -8.52 -4.53
C ILE A 338 16.72 -10.04 -4.28
N ASP A 339 16.03 -10.48 -3.23
CA ASP A 339 15.93 -11.89 -2.82
C ASP A 339 14.53 -12.49 -2.99
N ASN A 340 13.55 -11.64 -3.34
CA ASN A 340 12.15 -12.01 -3.52
C ASN A 340 11.59 -11.48 -4.85
N TYR A 341 10.68 -12.23 -5.45
CA TYR A 341 9.94 -11.80 -6.63
C TYR A 341 8.96 -10.65 -6.32
N VAL A 342 8.29 -10.70 -5.17
CA VAL A 342 7.24 -9.73 -4.84
C VAL A 342 7.86 -8.45 -4.30
N VAL A 343 7.77 -7.36 -5.06
CA VAL A 343 8.32 -6.05 -4.68
C VAL A 343 7.24 -5.01 -4.36
N SER A 344 5.97 -5.31 -4.67
CA SER A 344 4.83 -4.41 -4.47
C SER A 344 4.69 -3.92 -3.02
N ARG A 345 4.97 -4.78 -2.03
CA ARG A 345 4.81 -4.49 -0.61
C ARG A 345 5.65 -5.43 0.27
N TYR A 346 6.42 -4.86 1.19
CA TYR A 346 7.07 -5.61 2.26
C TYR A 346 6.07 -5.84 3.40
N GLN A 347 5.85 -7.10 3.76
CA GLN A 347 5.00 -7.47 4.89
C GLN A 347 5.62 -8.67 5.63
N GLN A 348 5.62 -8.60 6.96
CA GLN A 348 6.16 -9.65 7.81
C GLN A 348 5.03 -10.30 8.64
N TRP A 349 4.98 -11.63 8.65
CA TRP A 349 4.02 -12.40 9.45
C TRP A 349 4.73 -13.22 10.53
N LEU A 350 4.06 -13.42 11.67
CA LEU A 350 4.55 -14.11 12.88
C LEU A 350 5.08 -15.54 12.62
N ILE A 351 4.71 -16.17 11.52
CA ILE A 351 4.97 -17.60 11.24
C ILE A 351 6.43 -17.86 10.78
N ARG A 352 7.27 -16.82 10.58
CA ARG A 352 8.69 -17.02 10.23
C ARG A 352 9.54 -17.23 11.49
N SER A 353 10.15 -18.41 11.62
CA SER A 353 10.91 -18.83 12.80
C SER A 353 12.14 -17.97 13.17
N ASN A 354 12.59 -17.08 12.28
CA ASN A 354 13.69 -16.13 12.50
C ASN A 354 13.27 -14.65 12.28
N SER A 355 11.96 -14.35 12.17
CA SER A 355 11.48 -12.99 11.98
C SER A 355 11.21 -12.31 13.32
N ASN A 356 12.12 -11.47 13.77
CA ASN A 356 11.84 -10.59 14.90
C ASN A 356 11.18 -9.32 14.35
N CYS A 357 9.84 -9.24 14.39
CA CYS A 357 9.15 -7.94 14.43
C CYS A 357 9.69 -7.25 15.70
N ARG A 358 10.52 -6.21 15.53
CA ARG A 358 11.32 -5.68 16.64
C ARG A 358 10.61 -4.58 17.40
N GLY A 359 9.56 -3.98 16.84
CA GLY A 359 8.78 -2.91 17.47
C GLY A 359 8.31 -3.23 18.89
N SER A 360 9.14 -2.91 19.88
CA SER A 360 8.94 -3.28 21.28
C SER A 360 8.27 -2.16 22.07
N CYS A 361 7.24 -2.47 22.88
CA CYS A 361 6.63 -1.49 23.78
C CYS A 361 7.40 -1.40 25.11
N ILE A 362 7.49 -0.19 25.67
CA ILE A 362 7.92 0.02 27.05
C ILE A 362 6.66 -0.03 27.94
N GLN A 363 6.58 -0.99 28.85
CA GLN A 363 5.61 -0.91 29.96
C GLN A 363 6.29 -0.20 31.14
N VAL A 364 5.74 0.94 31.55
CA VAL A 364 6.19 1.64 32.76
C VAL A 364 5.33 1.15 33.93
N SER A 365 5.94 0.40 34.84
CA SER A 365 5.34 0.01 36.13
C SER A 365 5.57 1.14 37.15
N PRO A 366 4.57 1.54 37.96
CA PRO A 366 4.75 2.57 39.00
C PRO A 366 5.72 2.18 40.13
N LEU A 367 6.11 0.90 40.23
CA LEU A 367 6.82 0.37 41.42
C LEU A 367 8.18 -0.26 41.14
N GLN A 368 8.67 -0.31 39.88
CA GLN A 368 10.04 -0.71 39.53
C GLN A 368 10.31 -0.49 38.03
N VAL A 369 11.46 0.11 37.69
CA VAL A 369 11.93 0.29 36.31
C VAL A 369 12.56 -1.01 35.81
N PHE A 370 11.73 -1.98 35.40
CA PHE A 370 12.18 -3.11 34.59
C PHE A 370 11.80 -2.86 33.13
N HIS A 371 12.81 -2.68 32.26
CA HIS A 371 12.61 -2.61 30.81
C HIS A 371 12.35 -4.01 30.25
N HIS A 372 11.11 -4.50 30.35
CA HIS A 372 10.72 -5.70 29.60
C HIS A 372 10.58 -5.34 28.12
N LYS A 373 11.54 -5.76 27.28
CA LYS A 373 11.40 -5.80 25.81
C LYS A 373 10.26 -6.76 25.49
N THR A 374 9.05 -6.25 25.32
CA THR A 374 7.94 -7.04 24.79
C THR A 374 8.21 -7.34 23.32
N PRO A 375 7.97 -8.58 22.83
CA PRO A 375 8.12 -8.90 21.42
C PRO A 375 7.19 -8.03 20.55
N GLY A 376 7.55 -7.83 19.28
CA GLY A 376 6.86 -6.95 18.33
C GLY A 376 5.34 -6.96 18.38
N ARG A 377 4.69 -5.84 18.07
CA ARG A 377 3.22 -5.79 18.02
C ARG A 377 2.72 -6.45 16.74
N TYR A 378 1.82 -7.41 16.88
CA TYR A 378 1.13 -8.06 15.76
C TYR A 378 -0.36 -7.74 15.78
N TYR A 379 -0.95 -7.64 14.59
CA TYR A 379 -2.41 -7.62 14.43
C TYR A 379 -2.80 -8.63 13.36
N ARG A 380 -3.63 -9.61 13.75
CA ARG A 380 -4.03 -10.75 12.90
C ARG A 380 -2.80 -11.43 12.26
N LEU A 381 -1.77 -11.71 13.07
CA LEU A 381 -0.49 -12.34 12.66
C LEU A 381 0.44 -11.49 11.77
N SER A 382 0.01 -10.32 11.28
CA SER A 382 0.87 -9.38 10.55
C SER A 382 1.58 -8.45 11.53
N CYS A 383 2.89 -8.27 11.35
CA CYS A 383 3.70 -7.33 12.12
C CYS A 383 3.18 -5.90 11.92
N ILE A 384 3.11 -5.15 13.02
CA ILE A 384 3.03 -3.70 13.02
C ILE A 384 4.44 -3.19 13.28
N PHE A 385 5.05 -2.59 12.28
CA PHE A 385 6.42 -2.11 12.40
C PHE A 385 6.50 -0.91 13.35
N GLY A 386 7.57 -0.89 14.14
CA GLY A 386 7.91 0.18 15.07
C GLY A 386 9.28 0.77 14.79
N VAL A 387 9.78 1.54 15.75
CA VAL A 387 11.06 2.27 15.64
C VAL A 387 12.23 1.31 15.43
N ASP A 388 12.23 0.18 16.13
CA ASP A 388 13.32 -0.80 16.07
C ASP A 388 13.42 -1.52 14.70
N ASP A 389 12.40 -1.37 13.84
CA ASP A 389 12.37 -1.96 12.51
C ASP A 389 12.94 -1.02 11.44
N LEU A 390 13.09 0.28 11.74
CA LEU A 390 13.58 1.31 10.81
C LEU A 390 14.92 1.00 10.14
N PRO A 391 15.95 0.48 10.84
CA PRO A 391 17.24 0.15 10.22
C PRO A 391 17.13 -0.89 9.10
N THR A 392 16.11 -1.75 9.17
CA THR A 392 15.82 -2.74 8.13
C THR A 392 14.89 -2.15 7.08
N LEU A 393 13.82 -1.46 7.47
CA LEU A 393 12.80 -0.93 6.57
C LEU A 393 13.38 0.04 5.53
N VAL A 394 14.29 0.94 5.95
CA VAL A 394 14.88 1.94 5.05
C VAL A 394 15.73 1.32 3.92
N LYS A 395 16.22 0.09 4.12
CA LYS A 395 17.07 -0.65 3.17
C LYS A 395 16.30 -1.62 2.27
N ARG A 396 15.01 -1.85 2.56
CA ARG A 396 14.17 -2.79 1.82
C ARG A 396 14.09 -2.40 0.34
N HIS A 397 14.00 -3.40 -0.54
CA HIS A 397 13.86 -3.20 -1.98
C HIS A 397 12.39 -3.01 -2.40
N GLU A 398 11.43 -3.34 -1.54
CA GLU A 398 10.02 -3.14 -1.83
C GLU A 398 9.65 -1.65 -1.90
N LEU A 399 8.49 -1.38 -2.50
CA LEU A 399 7.98 -0.03 -2.72
C LEU A 399 7.40 0.59 -1.44
N VAL A 400 6.70 -0.21 -0.65
CA VAL A 400 6.04 0.19 0.59
C VAL A 400 6.19 -0.88 1.68
N ALA A 401 6.10 -0.48 2.95
CA ALA A 401 6.03 -1.38 4.10
C ALA A 401 4.60 -1.46 4.64
N HIS A 402 4.16 -2.68 4.96
CA HIS A 402 2.90 -2.99 5.59
C HIS A 402 3.12 -3.75 6.92
N LYS A 403 2.73 -3.21 8.07
CA LYS A 403 1.94 -1.99 8.29
C LYS A 403 2.47 -1.14 9.41
N LEU A 404 2.16 0.15 9.34
CA LEU A 404 2.52 1.15 10.32
C LEU A 404 1.27 1.93 10.73
N TYR A 405 1.19 2.33 11.99
CA TYR A 405 0.09 3.14 12.52
C TYR A 405 0.65 4.31 13.31
N LEU A 406 0.07 5.49 13.15
CA LEU A 406 0.41 6.63 14.00
C LEU A 406 0.07 6.38 15.48
N ASP A 407 -0.93 5.52 15.76
CA ASP A 407 -1.27 5.07 17.13
C ASP A 407 -0.30 4.04 17.73
N PHE A 408 0.78 3.71 17.01
CA PHE A 408 1.82 2.79 17.47
C PHE A 408 3.21 3.27 17.05
N GLN A 409 3.96 3.83 18.00
CA GLN A 409 5.33 4.32 17.76
C GLN A 409 5.41 5.24 16.52
N PRO A 410 4.70 6.38 16.53
CA PRO A 410 4.50 7.25 15.35
C PRO A 410 5.81 7.69 14.66
N ALA A 411 6.91 7.76 15.42
CA ALA A 411 8.24 8.04 14.87
C ALA A 411 8.63 7.10 13.71
N ALA A 412 8.22 5.83 13.77
CA ALA A 412 8.50 4.88 12.70
C ALA A 412 7.91 5.33 11.35
N PHE A 413 6.62 5.67 11.34
CA PHE A 413 5.95 6.15 10.14
C PHE A 413 6.50 7.51 9.70
N LEU A 414 6.63 8.45 10.64
CA LEU A 414 7.07 9.81 10.36
C LEU A 414 8.51 9.88 9.82
N CYS A 415 9.42 9.05 10.33
CA CYS A 415 10.79 9.00 9.84
C CYS A 415 10.87 8.46 8.41
N LEU A 416 10.09 7.42 8.06
CA LEU A 416 10.03 6.95 6.68
C LEU A 416 9.52 8.06 5.74
N LEU A 417 8.49 8.81 6.13
CA LEU A 417 8.01 9.95 5.33
C LEU A 417 9.07 11.05 5.19
N GLN A 418 9.75 11.40 6.28
CA GLN A 418 10.83 12.39 6.25
C GLN A 418 11.94 11.96 5.30
N GLU A 419 12.34 10.68 5.34
CA GLU A 419 13.39 10.15 4.47
C GLU A 419 12.98 10.12 3.00
N ILE A 420 11.74 9.74 2.71
CA ILE A 420 11.20 9.81 1.35
C ILE A 420 11.18 11.26 0.86
N ARG A 421 10.78 12.20 1.71
CA ARG A 421 10.78 13.61 1.34
C ARG A 421 12.18 14.16 1.09
N ARG A 422 13.14 13.80 1.94
CA ARG A 422 14.56 14.15 1.78
C ARG A 422 15.13 13.61 0.47
N ARG A 423 14.92 12.32 0.16
CA ARG A 423 15.38 11.70 -1.09
C ARG A 423 14.66 12.21 -2.34
N SER A 424 13.40 12.65 -2.24
CA SER A 424 12.71 13.28 -3.36
C SER A 424 13.30 14.65 -3.71
N LEU A 425 13.59 15.49 -2.70
CA LEU A 425 14.15 16.83 -2.89
C LEU A 425 15.66 16.82 -3.18
N HIS A 426 16.36 15.83 -2.63
CA HIS A 426 17.79 15.63 -2.80
C HIS A 426 18.05 14.18 -3.22
N PRO A 427 17.82 13.85 -4.50
CA PRO A 427 18.00 12.50 -5.02
C PRO A 427 19.40 11.96 -4.76
N VAL A 428 19.45 10.76 -4.20
CA VAL A 428 20.68 9.98 -4.05
C VAL A 428 20.82 9.02 -5.24
N PRO A 429 22.04 8.58 -5.59
CA PRO A 429 22.22 7.56 -6.62
C PRO A 429 21.37 6.31 -6.34
N PHE A 430 20.56 5.91 -7.31
CA PHE A 430 19.69 4.73 -7.24
C PHE A 430 19.75 3.99 -8.56
N THR A 431 19.96 2.67 -8.51
CA THR A 431 19.95 1.78 -9.67
C THR A 431 18.77 0.82 -9.61
N ALA A 432 18.12 0.62 -10.75
CA ALA A 432 17.01 -0.31 -10.91
C ALA A 432 17.42 -1.67 -11.51
N ALA A 433 18.73 -1.93 -11.70
CA ALA A 433 19.27 -3.09 -12.42
C ALA A 433 18.96 -4.48 -11.79
N GLY A 434 18.32 -4.53 -10.61
CA GLY A 434 17.82 -5.79 -10.03
C GLY A 434 16.34 -6.07 -10.31
N TYR A 435 15.58 -5.06 -10.76
CA TYR A 435 14.13 -5.14 -10.92
C TYR A 435 13.69 -5.66 -12.29
N ASP A 436 14.55 -5.64 -13.30
CA ASP A 436 14.30 -6.23 -14.62
C ASP A 436 14.44 -7.77 -14.62
N SER A 437 15.21 -8.31 -13.67
CA SER A 437 15.42 -9.75 -13.49
C SER A 437 15.09 -10.21 -12.06
N LEU A 438 13.86 -9.97 -11.60
CA LEU A 438 13.43 -10.38 -10.27
C LEU A 438 13.60 -11.90 -10.07
N PRO A 439 14.40 -12.34 -9.07
CA PRO A 439 14.78 -13.74 -8.95
C PRO A 439 13.57 -14.60 -8.61
N LYS A 440 13.58 -15.81 -9.19
CA LYS A 440 12.49 -16.78 -9.07
C LYS A 440 11.14 -16.27 -9.60
N GLY A 441 11.07 -15.09 -10.24
CA GLY A 441 9.88 -14.54 -10.87
C GLY A 441 9.32 -15.40 -12.00
N PRO A 442 8.02 -15.33 -12.30
CA PRO A 442 7.39 -16.18 -13.29
C PRO A 442 7.85 -15.77 -14.70
N VAL A 443 7.88 -16.73 -15.64
CA VAL A 443 8.26 -16.43 -17.04
C VAL A 443 7.14 -15.61 -17.66
N TRP A 444 7.49 -14.40 -18.11
CA TRP A 444 6.57 -13.48 -18.76
C TRP A 444 6.30 -13.91 -20.20
N ASN A 445 5.06 -13.81 -20.64
CA ASN A 445 4.76 -13.84 -22.06
C ASN A 445 5.22 -12.51 -22.68
N LYS A 446 6.41 -12.50 -23.26
CA LYS A 446 6.88 -11.40 -24.12
C LYS A 446 6.38 -11.66 -25.55
N ASN A 447 5.06 -11.59 -25.76
CA ASN A 447 4.47 -11.64 -27.09
C ASN A 447 3.90 -10.28 -27.45
#